data_AF-A0A137NS24-F1
#
_entry.id   AF-A0A137NS24-F1
#
_cell.length_a   1.000
_cell.length_b   1.000
_cell.length_c   1.000
_cell.angle_alpha   90.00
_cell.angle_beta   90.00
_cell.angle_gamma   90.00
#
_symmetry.space_group_name_H-M   'P 1'
#
loop_
_entity.id
_entity.type
_entity.pdbx_description
1 polymer ?
#
loop_
_entity_poly.entity_id
_entity_poly.type
_entity_poly.pdbx_seq_one_letter_code
_entity_poly.pdbx_strand_id
1 'polypeptide(L)'
;MDYPKNVQIPTNDQLKKIPFMDMVNKESMRIMTTASAIQKRPSSTYTLSNGMKIPKDTPVFLHLWGVHHNPSAFPNPFEFNPNRFEDISNQESKNWQPFTLGNRTCIGGTFSLMEQRVTLAMLLQKFEFSISSDNPDYHKLRISSTKILRPKDLSIQIKKMIFYFILGLITYIGYKINKFVKVPPELKSIPAVPLLTFLHYILDKRCYRDKVNDYLQGYFNEFGVIRVLTHLGWTVFIADAKICKEVNALSDVFQKSSSSKNSSSKLLRRFIGVSQVAAVNGAEWKKQRKVINPIFNQTWSTELFGNCAQDLIDEWEKMDGKEFKIHDKIKRMTLDVFGKSIFDMEFKSVKNDDSKLYNLYHDIFEELFGHPIYILFPILENLPFFKRPQL
;
A
#
# COMPACT_ATOMS: atom_id res chain seq x y z
N MET A 1 -3.89 6.40 10.59
CA MET A 1 -5.09 5.54 10.52
C MET A 1 -5.92 6.07 9.36
N ASP A 2 -6.08 5.26 8.30
CA ASP A 2 -6.97 5.63 7.19
C ASP A 2 -8.41 5.36 7.64
N TYR A 3 -9.18 6.44 7.84
CA TYR A 3 -10.60 6.30 8.16
C TYR A 3 -11.38 6.05 6.87
N PRO A 4 -12.32 5.10 6.87
CA PRO A 4 -13.01 4.73 5.65
C PRO A 4 -13.99 5.84 5.21
N LYS A 5 -13.97 6.16 3.90
CA LYS A 5 -14.87 7.17 3.28
C LYS A 5 -16.35 6.87 3.51
N ASN A 6 -16.70 5.60 3.63
CA ASN A 6 -18.02 5.09 3.96
C ASN A 6 -17.94 4.28 5.25
N VAL A 7 -18.95 4.39 6.12
CA VAL A 7 -19.06 3.55 7.32
C VAL A 7 -18.95 2.09 6.92
N GLN A 8 -17.96 1.39 7.47
CA GLN A 8 -17.73 -0.03 7.21
C GLN A 8 -18.42 -0.85 8.29
N ILE A 9 -19.12 -1.89 7.86
CA ILE A 9 -19.67 -2.89 8.77
C ILE A 9 -18.50 -3.77 9.23
N PRO A 10 -18.17 -3.82 10.53
CA PRO A 10 -17.05 -4.62 11.01
C PRO A 10 -17.35 -6.11 10.87
N THR A 11 -16.35 -6.88 10.44
CA THR A 11 -16.43 -8.35 10.47
C THR A 11 -16.22 -8.88 11.88
N ASN A 12 -16.63 -10.13 12.14
CA ASN A 12 -16.39 -10.80 13.42
C ASN A 12 -14.91 -10.80 13.83
N ASP A 13 -13.99 -10.97 12.87
CA ASP A 13 -12.55 -10.98 13.16
C ASP A 13 -12.00 -9.58 13.43
N GLN A 14 -12.59 -8.53 12.87
CA GLN A 14 -12.27 -7.16 13.24
C GLN A 14 -12.77 -6.82 14.65
N LEU A 15 -13.97 -7.27 15.02
CA LEU A 15 -14.51 -7.08 16.38
C LEU A 15 -13.64 -7.75 17.45
N LYS A 16 -13.03 -8.92 17.15
CA LYS A 16 -12.08 -9.57 18.07
C LYS A 16 -10.82 -8.74 18.35
N LYS A 17 -10.45 -7.81 17.45
CA LYS A 17 -9.25 -6.97 17.58
C LYS A 17 -9.47 -5.69 18.38
N ILE A 18 -10.69 -5.45 18.87
CA ILE A 18 -11.05 -4.27 19.67
C ILE A 18 -11.62 -4.66 21.04
N PRO A 19 -10.88 -5.45 21.85
CA PRO A 19 -11.37 -5.95 23.14
C PRO A 19 -11.72 -4.84 24.14
N PHE A 20 -11.09 -3.66 24.00
CA PHE A 20 -11.42 -2.50 24.82
C PHE A 20 -12.88 -2.05 24.66
N MET A 21 -13.47 -2.20 23.47
CA MET A 21 -14.89 -1.88 23.26
C MET A 21 -15.80 -2.82 24.06
N ASP A 22 -15.42 -4.10 24.21
CA ASP A 22 -16.18 -5.06 25.01
C ASP A 22 -16.10 -4.71 26.50
N MET A 23 -14.93 -4.27 26.96
CA MET A 23 -14.74 -3.76 28.32
C MET A 23 -15.59 -2.51 28.61
N VAL A 24 -15.64 -1.55 27.67
CA VAL A 24 -16.50 -0.36 27.76
C VAL A 24 -17.98 -0.74 27.82
N ASN A 25 -18.43 -1.68 26.98
CA ASN A 25 -19.82 -2.15 26.98
C ASN A 25 -20.19 -2.80 28.33
N LYS A 26 -19.32 -3.67 28.87
CA LYS A 26 -19.52 -4.32 30.18
C LYS A 26 -19.61 -3.30 31.31
N GLU A 27 -18.70 -2.32 31.34
CA GLU A 27 -18.69 -1.27 32.37
C GLU A 27 -19.90 -0.33 32.24
N SER A 28 -20.30 -0.03 31.01
CA SER A 28 -21.54 0.73 30.74
C SER A 28 -22.76 0.03 31.32
N MET A 29 -22.90 -1.29 31.14
CA MET A 29 -24.00 -2.07 31.71
C MET A 29 -23.89 -2.29 33.22
N ARG A 30 -22.69 -2.20 33.81
CA ARG A 30 -22.49 -2.25 35.26
C ARG A 30 -22.99 -0.96 35.90
N ILE A 31 -22.46 0.18 35.46
CA ILE A 31 -22.87 1.52 35.91
C ILE A 31 -24.36 1.76 35.62
N MET A 32 -24.82 1.41 34.44
CA MET A 32 -26.22 1.50 34.04
C MET A 32 -26.85 0.11 33.95
N THR A 33 -27.21 -0.45 35.11
CA THR A 33 -27.81 -1.79 35.18
C THR A 33 -29.27 -1.76 34.70
N THR A 34 -29.47 -1.87 33.38
CA THR A 34 -30.78 -1.72 32.72
C THR A 34 -31.88 -2.55 33.38
N ALA A 35 -31.67 -3.84 33.63
CA ALA A 35 -32.59 -4.65 34.45
C ALA A 35 -32.15 -4.57 35.92
N SER A 36 -32.72 -3.63 36.69
CA SER A 36 -32.22 -3.30 38.04
C SER A 36 -32.45 -4.41 39.07
N ALA A 37 -33.57 -5.13 38.96
CA ALA A 37 -33.93 -6.21 39.86
C ALA A 37 -34.80 -7.26 39.18
N ILE A 38 -34.66 -8.51 39.61
CA ILE A 38 -35.43 -9.65 39.10
C ILE A 38 -36.06 -10.41 40.26
N GLN A 39 -37.35 -10.72 40.11
CA GLN A 39 -38.10 -11.45 41.12
C GLN A 39 -38.01 -12.95 40.89
N LYS A 40 -37.80 -13.70 41.97
CA LYS A 40 -37.88 -15.17 42.05
C LYS A 40 -38.81 -15.58 43.20
N ARG A 41 -39.26 -16.83 43.19
CA ARG A 41 -39.97 -17.47 44.31
C ARG A 41 -39.48 -18.91 44.45
N PRO A 42 -39.16 -19.39 45.66
CA PRO A 42 -38.75 -20.76 45.86
C PRO A 42 -39.99 -21.69 45.87
N SER A 43 -39.89 -22.84 45.20
CA SER A 43 -40.98 -23.85 45.13
C SER A 43 -41.12 -24.68 46.41
N SER A 44 -40.13 -24.62 47.29
CA SER A 44 -40.09 -25.23 48.62
C SER A 44 -39.24 -24.37 49.55
N THR A 45 -39.42 -24.54 50.86
CA THR A 45 -38.55 -23.85 51.84
C THR A 45 -37.11 -24.31 51.64
N TYR A 46 -36.18 -23.37 51.47
CA TYR A 46 -34.78 -23.64 51.12
C TYR A 46 -33.81 -22.89 52.02
N THR A 47 -32.69 -23.52 52.38
CA THR A 47 -31.61 -22.90 53.17
C THR A 47 -30.45 -22.54 52.25
N LEU A 48 -30.10 -21.26 52.18
CA LEU A 48 -28.97 -20.74 51.40
C LEU A 48 -27.63 -21.14 52.03
N SER A 49 -26.55 -20.98 51.26
CA SER A 49 -25.18 -21.33 51.69
C SER A 49 -24.71 -20.58 52.95
N ASN A 50 -25.29 -19.41 53.24
CA ASN A 50 -25.01 -18.62 54.44
C ASN A 50 -25.93 -18.99 55.63
N GLY A 51 -26.72 -20.06 55.54
CA GLY A 51 -27.63 -20.53 56.57
C GLY A 51 -29.01 -19.85 56.59
N MET A 52 -29.26 -18.84 55.73
CA MET A 52 -30.57 -18.19 55.66
C MET A 52 -31.64 -19.14 55.11
N LYS A 53 -32.73 -19.34 55.86
CA LYS A 53 -33.87 -20.15 55.45
C LYS A 53 -34.98 -19.27 54.84
N ILE A 54 -35.32 -19.52 53.58
CA ILE A 54 -36.36 -18.80 52.84
C ILE A 54 -37.59 -19.71 52.70
N PRO A 55 -38.75 -19.34 53.27
CA PRO A 55 -39.98 -20.13 53.13
C PRO A 55 -40.44 -20.24 51.68
N LYS A 56 -41.11 -21.36 51.37
CA LYS A 56 -41.84 -21.55 50.10
C LYS A 56 -42.70 -20.32 49.75
N ASP A 57 -42.76 -19.98 48.47
CA ASP A 57 -43.57 -18.90 47.89
C ASP A 57 -43.18 -17.46 48.29
N THR A 58 -42.15 -17.28 49.13
CA THR A 58 -41.62 -15.95 49.49
C THR A 58 -41.06 -15.24 48.25
N PRO A 59 -41.54 -14.03 47.91
CA PRO A 59 -40.93 -13.20 46.87
C PRO A 59 -39.49 -12.82 47.22
N VAL A 60 -38.54 -13.15 46.35
CA VAL A 60 -37.12 -12.80 46.48
C VAL A 60 -36.72 -11.91 45.31
N PHE A 61 -36.22 -10.70 45.59
CA PHE A 61 -35.67 -9.82 44.56
C PHE A 61 -34.15 -9.94 44.55
N LEU A 62 -33.60 -10.37 43.41
CA LEU A 62 -32.18 -10.25 43.13
C LEU A 62 -31.92 -8.82 42.65
N HIS A 63 -31.30 -8.00 43.50
CA HIS A 63 -31.08 -6.58 43.22
C HIS A 63 -29.76 -6.38 42.44
N LEU A 64 -29.81 -6.55 41.12
CA LEU A 64 -28.63 -6.51 40.24
C LEU A 64 -27.91 -5.16 40.31
N TRP A 65 -28.65 -4.04 40.33
CA TRP A 65 -28.07 -2.71 40.54
C TRP A 65 -27.26 -2.65 41.84
N GLY A 66 -27.78 -3.31 42.88
CA GLY A 66 -27.16 -3.34 44.21
C GLY A 66 -25.87 -4.12 44.18
N VAL A 67 -25.83 -5.27 43.49
CA VAL A 67 -24.59 -6.04 43.30
C VAL A 67 -23.56 -5.23 42.52
N HIS A 68 -23.96 -4.62 41.40
CA HIS A 68 -23.06 -3.84 40.54
C HIS A 68 -22.52 -2.56 41.19
N HIS A 69 -23.16 -2.06 42.24
CA HIS A 69 -22.74 -0.86 42.98
C HIS A 69 -22.31 -1.14 44.43
N ASN A 70 -22.10 -2.41 44.80
CA ASN A 70 -21.61 -2.78 46.13
C ASN A 70 -20.07 -2.75 46.14
N PRO A 71 -19.42 -1.95 47.02
CA PRO A 71 -17.97 -1.91 47.15
C PRO A 71 -17.31 -3.27 47.42
N SER A 72 -18.03 -4.22 48.03
CA SER A 72 -17.50 -5.58 48.25
C SER A 72 -17.41 -6.41 46.97
N ALA A 73 -18.20 -6.07 45.94
CA ALA A 73 -18.19 -6.72 44.65
C ALA A 73 -17.40 -5.93 43.59
N PHE A 74 -17.43 -4.60 43.68
CA PHE A 74 -16.78 -3.65 42.77
C PHE A 74 -16.19 -2.46 43.57
N PRO A 75 -14.88 -2.43 43.84
CA PRO A 75 -14.23 -1.29 44.51
C PRO A 75 -14.41 0.02 43.73
N ASN A 76 -14.65 1.15 44.42
CA ASN A 76 -15.01 2.43 43.78
C ASN A 76 -16.16 2.29 42.77
N PRO A 77 -17.35 1.81 43.19
CA PRO A 77 -18.40 1.35 42.28
C PRO A 77 -18.99 2.44 41.38
N PHE A 78 -18.78 3.72 41.68
CA PHE A 78 -19.29 4.83 40.87
C PHE A 78 -18.26 5.37 39.85
N GLU A 79 -17.02 4.88 39.90
CA GLU A 79 -16.00 5.19 38.90
C GLU A 79 -16.22 4.33 37.65
N PHE A 80 -16.26 4.97 36.47
CA PHE A 80 -16.31 4.28 35.19
C PHE A 80 -14.91 3.77 34.81
N ASN A 81 -14.65 2.49 35.03
CA ASN A 81 -13.35 1.88 34.76
C ASN A 81 -13.51 0.59 33.92
N PRO A 82 -13.32 0.66 32.58
CA PRO A 82 -13.39 -0.51 31.71
C PRO A 82 -12.38 -1.61 32.06
N ASN A 83 -11.20 -1.26 32.60
CA ASN A 83 -10.12 -2.22 32.85
C ASN A 83 -10.46 -3.28 33.91
N ARG A 84 -11.54 -3.10 34.68
CA ARG A 84 -12.11 -4.14 35.57
C ARG A 84 -12.35 -5.47 34.83
N PHE A 85 -12.64 -5.38 33.53
CA PHE A 85 -12.98 -6.52 32.68
C PHE A 85 -11.84 -7.02 31.79
N GLU A 86 -10.61 -6.54 32.02
CA GLU A 86 -9.43 -7.00 31.29
C GLU A 86 -9.15 -8.49 31.58
N ASP A 87 -9.22 -8.87 32.85
CA ASP A 87 -9.13 -10.27 33.29
C ASP A 87 -10.53 -10.85 33.56
N ILE A 88 -10.94 -11.81 32.72
CA ILE A 88 -12.22 -12.50 32.85
C ILE A 88 -12.30 -13.43 34.08
N SER A 89 -11.15 -13.78 34.67
CA SER A 89 -11.06 -14.71 35.80
C SER A 89 -11.14 -14.04 37.17
N ASN A 90 -10.99 -12.70 37.21
CA ASN A 90 -11.04 -11.93 38.44
C ASN A 90 -12.47 -11.90 39.04
N GLN A 91 -12.59 -11.43 40.29
CA GLN A 91 -13.87 -11.41 41.01
C GLN A 91 -14.87 -10.40 40.45
N GLU A 92 -14.41 -9.22 40.02
CA GLU A 92 -15.28 -8.18 39.44
C GLU A 92 -15.98 -8.68 38.17
N SER A 93 -15.23 -9.33 37.28
CA SER A 93 -15.74 -10.00 36.07
C SER A 93 -16.74 -11.11 36.40
N LYS A 94 -16.48 -11.91 37.44
CA LYS A 94 -17.40 -12.98 37.89
C LYS A 94 -18.69 -12.44 38.52
N ASN A 95 -18.63 -11.27 39.15
CA ASN A 95 -19.78 -10.60 39.77
C ASN A 95 -20.67 -9.87 38.77
N TRP A 96 -20.22 -9.75 37.51
CA TRP A 96 -20.97 -9.09 36.44
C TRP A 96 -22.12 -9.97 35.94
N GLN A 97 -23.36 -9.52 36.16
CA GLN A 97 -24.56 -10.31 35.87
C GLN A 97 -25.75 -9.50 35.34
N PRO A 98 -25.57 -8.54 34.39
CA PRO A 98 -26.70 -7.78 33.83
C PRO A 98 -27.67 -8.65 33.03
N PHE A 99 -27.22 -9.83 32.57
CA PHE A 99 -28.05 -10.82 31.86
C PHE A 99 -28.50 -11.98 32.74
N THR A 100 -28.27 -11.92 34.06
CA THR A 100 -28.38 -13.05 35.01
C THR A 100 -27.55 -14.27 34.66
N LEU A 101 -27.49 -15.23 35.58
CA LEU A 101 -26.66 -16.43 35.48
C LEU A 101 -27.52 -17.71 35.53
N GLY A 102 -26.94 -18.81 35.03
CA GLY A 102 -27.54 -20.15 35.03
C GLY A 102 -28.55 -20.40 33.91
N ASN A 103 -29.39 -21.43 34.06
CA ASN A 103 -30.31 -21.92 33.02
C ASN A 103 -31.42 -20.92 32.61
N ARG A 104 -31.56 -19.81 33.33
CA ARG A 104 -32.50 -18.73 33.05
C ARG A 104 -31.78 -17.42 32.70
N THR A 105 -30.52 -17.50 32.27
CA THR A 105 -29.81 -16.36 31.68
C THR A 105 -30.58 -15.78 30.49
N CYS A 106 -30.38 -14.50 30.20
CA CYS A 106 -31.06 -13.83 29.11
C CYS A 106 -30.76 -14.50 27.77
N ILE A 107 -31.78 -15.05 27.12
CA ILE A 107 -31.66 -15.70 25.81
C ILE A 107 -31.10 -14.74 24.74
N GLY A 108 -31.36 -13.44 24.88
CA GLY A 108 -30.90 -12.40 23.97
C GLY A 108 -29.54 -11.79 24.32
N GLY A 109 -28.84 -12.28 25.36
CA GLY A 109 -27.59 -11.66 25.84
C GLY A 109 -26.50 -11.59 24.75
N THR A 110 -26.22 -12.71 24.09
CA THR A 110 -25.22 -12.77 23.01
C THR A 110 -25.62 -11.91 21.80
N PHE A 111 -26.92 -11.88 21.46
CA PHE A 111 -27.45 -11.06 20.38
C PHE A 111 -27.25 -9.56 20.67
N SER A 112 -27.63 -9.12 21.88
CA SER A 112 -27.50 -7.72 22.30
C SER A 112 -26.04 -7.26 22.32
N LEU A 113 -25.12 -8.09 22.81
CA LEU A 113 -23.69 -7.78 22.78
C LEU A 113 -23.18 -7.61 21.33
N MET A 114 -23.60 -8.47 20.40
CA MET A 114 -23.21 -8.33 19.00
C MET A 114 -23.74 -7.03 18.37
N GLU A 115 -25.03 -6.72 18.59
CA GLU A 115 -25.66 -5.49 18.13
C GLU A 115 -24.94 -4.24 18.65
N GLN A 116 -24.64 -4.18 19.95
CA GLN A 116 -23.92 -3.07 20.59
C GLN A 116 -22.52 -2.89 19.99
N ARG A 117 -21.77 -3.99 19.80
CA ARG A 117 -20.42 -3.97 19.24
C ARG A 117 -20.39 -3.43 17.81
N VAL A 118 -21.27 -3.94 16.96
CA VAL A 118 -21.36 -3.49 15.55
C VAL A 118 -21.79 -2.03 15.49
N THR A 119 -22.84 -1.66 16.23
CA THR A 119 -23.40 -0.31 16.21
C THR A 119 -22.40 0.73 16.72
N LEU A 120 -21.74 0.47 17.86
CA LEU A 120 -20.77 1.39 18.43
C LEU A 120 -19.56 1.57 17.51
N ALA A 121 -19.03 0.48 16.95
CA ALA A 121 -17.94 0.55 15.99
C ALA A 121 -18.31 1.36 14.73
N MET A 122 -19.54 1.26 14.25
CA MET A 122 -20.01 2.03 13.09
C MET A 122 -20.26 3.51 13.41
N LEU A 123 -20.82 3.81 14.57
CA LEU A 123 -21.05 5.18 15.03
C LEU A 123 -19.74 5.95 15.23
N LEU A 124 -18.76 5.32 15.90
CA LEU A 124 -17.45 5.92 16.17
C LEU A 124 -16.58 6.09 14.92
N GLN A 125 -16.90 5.44 13.80
CA GLN A 125 -16.25 5.72 12.51
C GLN A 125 -16.63 7.08 11.93
N LYS A 126 -17.77 7.66 12.32
CA LYS A 126 -18.37 8.81 11.63
C LYS A 126 -18.63 10.01 12.53
N PHE A 127 -18.96 9.75 13.79
CA PHE A 127 -19.44 10.76 14.71
C PHE A 127 -18.56 10.87 15.94
N GLU A 128 -18.33 12.11 16.35
CA GLU A 128 -17.88 12.46 17.68
C GLU A 128 -19.11 12.84 18.51
N PHE A 129 -19.20 12.32 19.73
CA PHE A 129 -20.33 12.54 20.64
C PHE A 129 -19.92 13.49 21.76
N SER A 130 -20.77 14.45 22.10
CA SER A 130 -20.55 15.37 23.22
C SER A 130 -21.86 15.71 23.92
N ILE A 131 -21.77 16.11 25.19
CA ILE A 131 -22.88 16.63 25.98
C ILE A 131 -22.55 18.09 26.27
N SER A 132 -23.52 18.99 26.01
CA SER A 132 -23.35 20.42 26.26
C SER A 132 -23.31 20.72 27.76
N SER A 133 -22.56 21.75 28.18
CA SER A 133 -22.40 22.09 29.59
C SER A 133 -23.70 22.56 30.28
N ASP A 134 -24.66 23.06 29.50
CA ASP A 134 -26.00 23.45 29.95
C ASP A 134 -26.98 22.27 30.01
N ASN A 135 -26.56 21.08 29.57
CA ASN A 135 -27.40 19.88 29.61
C ASN A 135 -27.65 19.47 31.07
N PRO A 136 -28.90 19.23 31.48
CA PRO A 136 -29.23 18.83 32.86
C PRO A 136 -28.61 17.49 33.29
N ASP A 137 -28.13 16.68 32.34
CA ASP A 137 -27.45 15.40 32.59
C ASP A 137 -25.91 15.51 32.52
N TYR A 138 -25.34 16.72 32.35
CA TYR A 138 -23.88 16.92 32.16
C TYR A 138 -23.05 16.42 33.35
N HIS A 139 -23.43 16.77 34.57
CA HIS A 139 -22.73 16.32 35.78
C HIS A 139 -23.24 14.99 36.34
N LYS A 140 -24.53 14.70 36.14
CA LYS A 140 -25.18 13.49 36.68
C LYS A 140 -26.36 13.09 35.82
N LEU A 141 -26.33 11.87 35.31
CA LEU A 141 -27.41 11.31 34.50
C LEU A 141 -28.70 11.15 35.31
N ARG A 142 -29.80 11.73 34.82
CA ARG A 142 -31.15 11.56 35.36
C ARG A 142 -31.76 10.29 34.79
N ILE A 143 -32.16 9.38 35.68
CA ILE A 143 -32.69 8.06 35.32
C ILE A 143 -34.20 8.03 35.59
N SER A 144 -34.96 7.35 34.74
CA SER A 144 -36.39 7.05 34.97
C SER A 144 -36.64 5.54 35.08
N SER A 145 -37.78 5.16 35.68
CA SER A 145 -38.29 3.80 35.89
C SER A 145 -37.64 3.00 37.04
N THR A 146 -38.45 2.14 37.68
CA THR A 146 -38.09 1.35 38.87
C THR A 146 -37.60 -0.07 38.54
N LYS A 147 -37.93 -0.63 37.37
CA LYS A 147 -37.54 -2.01 36.95
C LYS A 147 -36.62 -2.08 35.74
N ILE A 148 -36.85 -1.19 34.76
CA ILE A 148 -35.99 -1.05 33.58
C ILE A 148 -35.41 0.35 33.60
N LEU A 149 -34.15 0.48 34.00
CA LEU A 149 -33.48 1.77 34.10
C LEU A 149 -33.17 2.29 32.70
N ARG A 150 -33.45 3.58 32.50
CA ARG A 150 -33.09 4.30 31.28
C ARG A 150 -32.89 5.79 31.60
N PRO A 151 -32.10 6.51 30.79
CA PRO A 151 -32.09 7.98 30.84
C PRO A 151 -33.52 8.54 30.72
N LYS A 152 -33.81 9.65 31.39
CA LYS A 152 -35.13 10.28 31.33
C LYS A 152 -35.40 10.89 29.93
N ASP A 153 -34.53 11.78 29.50
CA ASP A 153 -34.64 12.58 28.27
C ASP A 153 -33.27 13.13 27.83
N LEU A 154 -32.24 12.27 27.87
CA LEU A 154 -30.87 12.65 27.51
C LEU A 154 -30.76 13.10 26.05
N SER A 155 -30.30 14.32 25.85
CA SER A 155 -29.92 14.87 24.55
C SER A 155 -28.38 14.92 24.39
N ILE A 156 -27.89 14.66 23.19
CA ILE A 156 -26.46 14.66 22.87
C ILE A 156 -26.20 15.48 21.59
N GLN A 157 -24.99 16.01 21.46
CA GLN A 157 -24.51 16.64 20.23
C GLN A 157 -23.63 15.65 19.46
N ILE A 158 -23.82 15.60 18.14
CA ILE A 158 -22.97 14.83 17.23
C ILE A 158 -22.25 15.76 16.26
N LYS A 159 -20.96 15.55 16.08
CA LYS A 159 -20.15 16.23 15.05
C LYS A 159 -19.60 15.20 14.06
N LYS A 160 -19.63 15.52 12.77
CA LYS A 160 -19.01 14.67 11.74
C LYS A 160 -17.50 14.85 11.80
N MET A 161 -16.74 13.76 11.79
CA MET A 161 -15.28 13.79 11.85
C MET A 161 -14.56 14.22 10.55
N ILE A 162 -15.27 14.80 9.58
CA ILE A 162 -14.75 15.13 8.23
C ILE A 162 -13.53 16.07 8.29
N PHE A 163 -13.52 17.03 9.21
CA PHE A 163 -12.44 18.00 9.36
C PHE A 163 -11.10 17.35 9.72
N TYR A 164 -11.10 16.43 10.70
CA TYR A 164 -9.89 15.73 11.14
C TYR A 164 -9.34 14.78 10.08
N PHE A 165 -10.22 14.20 9.26
CA PHE A 165 -9.80 13.38 8.12
C PHE A 165 -9.06 14.20 7.06
N ILE A 166 -9.59 15.38 6.70
CA ILE A 166 -8.95 16.29 5.74
C ILE A 166 -7.60 16.76 6.28
N LEU A 167 -7.55 17.18 7.55
CA LEU A 167 -6.30 17.59 8.19
C LEU A 167 -5.27 16.46 8.24
N GLY A 168 -5.70 15.24 8.57
CA GLY A 168 -4.85 14.05 8.57
C GLY A 168 -4.31 13.72 7.17
N LEU A 169 -5.14 13.83 6.13
CA LEU A 169 -4.73 13.62 4.75
C LEU A 169 -3.72 14.68 4.28
N ILE A 170 -3.95 15.96 4.59
CA ILE A 170 -3.02 17.05 4.29
C ILE A 170 -1.68 16.81 5.00
N THR A 171 -1.72 16.44 6.28
CA THR A 171 -0.52 16.12 7.07
C THR A 171 0.23 14.93 6.49
N TYR A 172 -0.47 13.88 6.06
CA TYR A 172 0.13 12.70 5.45
C TYR A 172 0.78 13.01 4.09
N ILE A 173 0.10 13.78 3.24
CA ILE A 173 0.63 14.25 1.96
C ILE A 173 1.88 15.11 2.22
N GLY A 174 1.81 16.05 3.15
CA GLY A 174 2.95 16.86 3.58
C GLY A 174 4.12 16.01 4.08
N TYR A 175 3.86 14.99 4.89
CA TYR A 175 4.88 14.03 5.35
C TYR A 175 5.52 13.26 4.20
N LYS A 176 4.73 12.78 3.22
CA LYS A 176 5.24 12.07 2.04
C LYS A 176 6.10 12.99 1.16
N ILE A 177 5.66 14.21 0.90
CA ILE A 177 6.42 15.21 0.14
C ILE A 177 7.72 15.55 0.88
N ASN A 178 7.65 15.82 2.19
CA ASN A 178 8.83 16.10 2.99
C ASN A 178 9.81 14.92 2.97
N LYS A 179 9.33 13.69 3.13
CA LYS A 179 10.19 12.48 3.05
C LYS A 179 10.82 12.30 1.68
N PHE A 180 10.13 12.68 0.60
CA PHE A 180 10.63 12.57 -0.77
C PHE A 180 11.67 13.64 -1.10
N VAL A 181 11.44 14.89 -0.68
CA VAL A 181 12.33 16.04 -0.96
C VAL A 181 13.50 16.10 0.01
N LYS A 182 13.34 15.64 1.26
CA LYS A 182 14.41 15.67 2.26
C LYS A 182 15.56 14.77 1.83
N VAL A 183 16.71 15.40 1.65
CA VAL A 183 17.99 14.77 1.35
C VAL A 183 18.38 13.78 2.47
N PRO A 184 18.63 12.49 2.15
CA PRO A 184 19.23 11.54 3.08
C PRO A 184 20.58 12.05 3.61
N PRO A 185 20.86 11.95 4.93
CA PRO A 185 22.10 12.44 5.52
C PRO A 185 23.37 11.98 4.80
N GLU A 186 23.39 10.73 4.36
CA GLU A 186 24.50 10.06 3.69
C GLU A 186 24.80 10.67 2.32
N LEU A 187 23.77 11.22 1.65
CA LEU A 187 23.93 11.86 0.35
C LEU A 187 24.34 13.33 0.47
N LYS A 188 24.32 13.95 1.67
CA LYS A 188 24.61 15.39 1.88
C LYS A 188 25.97 15.83 1.38
N SER A 189 26.95 14.95 1.43
CA SER A 189 28.32 15.19 0.97
C SER A 189 28.44 15.27 -0.56
N ILE A 190 27.48 14.70 -1.31
CA ILE A 190 27.54 14.67 -2.77
C ILE A 190 27.01 16.00 -3.34
N PRO A 191 27.73 16.66 -4.28
CA PRO A 191 27.27 17.88 -4.95
C PRO A 191 25.90 17.70 -5.61
N ALA A 192 24.99 18.64 -5.37
CA ALA A 192 23.63 18.59 -5.91
C ALA A 192 23.52 19.37 -7.22
N VAL A 193 22.88 18.79 -8.23
CA VAL A 193 22.35 19.57 -9.35
C VAL A 193 21.01 20.18 -8.93
N PRO A 194 20.79 21.50 -9.11
CA PRO A 194 19.51 22.12 -8.81
C PRO A 194 18.36 21.44 -9.56
N LEU A 195 17.23 21.25 -8.87
CA LEU A 195 16.04 20.59 -9.44
C LEU A 195 15.58 21.28 -10.73
N LEU A 196 15.64 22.62 -10.77
CA LEU A 196 15.25 23.39 -11.93
C LEU A 196 16.17 23.13 -13.12
N THR A 197 17.48 23.03 -12.92
CA THR A 197 18.44 22.67 -13.97
C THR A 197 18.13 21.29 -14.53
N PHE A 198 17.85 20.32 -13.66
CA PHE A 198 17.49 18.97 -14.10
C PHE A 198 16.14 18.90 -14.80
N LEU A 199 15.16 19.72 -14.39
CA LEU A 199 13.87 19.82 -15.06
C LEU A 199 14.03 20.37 -16.49
N HIS A 200 14.85 21.41 -16.68
CA HIS A 200 15.18 21.90 -18.02
C HIS A 200 15.87 20.83 -18.86
N TYR A 201 16.83 20.08 -18.28
CA TYR A 201 17.46 18.94 -18.95
C TYR A 201 16.46 17.88 -19.45
N ILE A 202 15.45 17.54 -18.63
CA ILE A 202 14.41 16.56 -19.00
C ILE A 202 13.51 17.11 -20.13
N LEU A 203 13.12 18.38 -20.03
CA LEU A 203 12.17 18.99 -20.98
C LEU A 203 12.84 19.42 -22.29
N ASP A 204 14.16 19.53 -22.33
CA ASP A 204 14.92 19.88 -23.52
C ASP A 204 14.84 18.78 -24.59
N LYS A 205 14.28 19.14 -25.74
CA LYS A 205 14.06 18.26 -26.90
C LYS A 205 15.28 18.15 -27.83
N ARG A 206 16.36 18.90 -27.57
CA ARG A 206 17.62 18.78 -28.33
C ARG A 206 18.25 17.41 -28.14
N CYS A 207 19.28 17.12 -28.94
CA CYS A 207 19.94 15.82 -28.90
C CYS A 207 20.56 15.53 -27.52
N TYR A 208 20.71 14.25 -27.17
CA TYR A 208 21.23 13.83 -25.87
C TYR A 208 22.60 14.43 -25.55
N ARG A 209 23.48 14.53 -26.55
CA ARG A 209 24.81 15.10 -26.40
C ARG A 209 24.74 16.56 -25.94
N ASP A 210 23.94 17.38 -26.62
CA ASP A 210 23.87 18.81 -26.34
C ASP A 210 23.27 19.09 -24.95
N LYS A 211 22.19 18.38 -24.58
CA LYS A 211 21.61 18.52 -23.24
C LYS A 211 22.58 18.09 -22.13
N VAL A 212 23.35 17.03 -22.33
CA VAL A 212 24.32 16.60 -21.31
C VAL A 212 25.41 17.67 -21.20
N ASN A 213 25.94 18.16 -22.33
CA ASN A 213 26.96 19.20 -22.36
C ASN A 213 26.51 20.48 -21.63
N ASP A 214 25.30 20.95 -21.91
CA ASP A 214 24.81 22.22 -21.38
C ASP A 214 24.39 22.16 -19.91
N TYR A 215 23.86 21.03 -19.44
CA TYR A 215 23.27 20.94 -18.09
C TYR A 215 24.08 20.11 -17.09
N LEU A 216 24.79 19.07 -17.52
CA LEU A 216 25.38 18.06 -16.63
C LEU A 216 26.90 17.91 -16.78
N GLN A 217 27.47 18.12 -17.97
CA GLN A 217 28.87 17.84 -18.26
C GLN A 217 29.82 18.71 -17.43
N GLY A 218 29.47 19.99 -17.18
CA GLY A 218 30.24 20.85 -16.28
C GLY A 218 30.36 20.25 -14.87
N TYR A 219 29.23 19.77 -14.33
CA TYR A 219 29.22 19.10 -13.02
C TYR A 219 30.00 17.79 -13.02
N PHE A 220 29.91 17.00 -14.10
CA PHE A 220 30.69 15.77 -14.21
C PHE A 220 32.20 16.04 -14.27
N ASN A 221 32.61 17.08 -15.00
CA ASN A 221 34.01 17.47 -15.10
C ASN A 221 34.55 18.00 -13.76
N GLU A 222 33.74 18.73 -13.01
CA GLU A 222 34.17 19.33 -11.73
C GLU A 222 34.15 18.33 -10.58
N PHE A 223 33.07 17.55 -10.44
CA PHE A 223 32.83 16.75 -9.25
C PHE A 223 33.00 15.24 -9.46
N GLY A 224 32.88 14.75 -10.69
CA GLY A 224 32.87 13.33 -11.03
C GLY A 224 31.65 12.55 -10.51
N VAL A 225 31.01 13.00 -9.43
CA VAL A 225 29.79 12.41 -8.85
C VAL A 225 28.85 13.53 -8.44
N ILE A 226 27.58 13.39 -8.83
CA ILE A 226 26.52 14.33 -8.45
C ILE A 226 25.29 13.60 -7.98
N ARG A 227 24.43 14.31 -7.25
CA ARG A 227 23.08 13.86 -6.90
C ARG A 227 22.03 14.77 -7.51
N VAL A 228 20.88 14.19 -7.78
CA VAL A 228 19.75 14.86 -8.42
C VAL A 228 18.47 14.29 -7.84
N LEU A 229 17.49 15.15 -7.54
CA LEU A 229 16.14 14.70 -7.19
C LEU A 229 15.37 14.37 -8.49
N THR A 230 15.09 13.09 -8.73
CA THR A 230 14.39 12.60 -9.92
C THR A 230 13.01 12.04 -9.54
N HIS A 231 12.23 11.56 -10.52
CA HIS A 231 10.98 10.85 -10.26
C HIS A 231 11.17 9.55 -9.44
N LEU A 232 12.38 9.00 -9.39
CA LEU A 232 12.76 7.85 -8.55
C LEU A 232 13.19 8.26 -7.12
N GLY A 233 13.19 9.56 -6.82
CA GLY A 233 13.75 10.13 -5.59
C GLY A 233 15.19 10.62 -5.79
N TRP A 234 15.92 10.81 -4.69
CA TRP A 234 17.32 11.22 -4.73
C TRP A 234 18.17 10.15 -5.44
N THR A 235 18.77 10.54 -6.57
CA THR A 235 19.52 9.67 -7.48
C THR A 235 20.95 10.17 -7.58
N VAL A 236 21.93 9.26 -7.61
CA VAL A 236 23.35 9.59 -7.76
C VAL A 236 23.79 9.23 -9.18
N PHE A 237 24.45 10.18 -9.84
CA PHE A 237 25.09 9.99 -11.14
C PHE A 237 26.59 9.99 -10.95
N ILE A 238 27.26 8.98 -11.51
CA ILE A 238 28.70 8.75 -11.38
C ILE A 238 29.30 8.84 -12.77
N ALA A 239 30.21 9.80 -12.96
CA ALA A 239 30.99 10.01 -14.16
C ALA A 239 32.49 9.76 -13.93
N ASP A 240 32.94 9.68 -12.67
CA ASP A 240 34.31 9.29 -12.33
C ASP A 240 34.59 7.84 -12.71
N ALA A 241 35.60 7.62 -13.55
CA ALA A 241 35.92 6.31 -14.09
C ALA A 241 36.36 5.28 -13.03
N LYS A 242 37.03 5.73 -11.96
CA LYS A 242 37.49 4.85 -10.88
C LYS A 242 36.31 4.37 -10.05
N ILE A 243 35.42 5.29 -9.67
CA ILE A 243 34.20 4.98 -8.91
C ILE A 243 33.26 4.09 -9.76
N CYS A 244 33.12 4.38 -11.05
CA CYS A 244 32.36 3.52 -11.97
C CYS A 244 32.89 2.08 -11.99
N LYS A 245 34.22 1.88 -12.01
CA LYS A 245 34.82 0.53 -11.95
C LYS A 245 34.52 -0.17 -10.63
N GLU A 246 34.61 0.55 -9.51
CA GLU A 246 34.32 0.02 -8.18
C GLU A 246 32.86 -0.42 -8.05
N VAL A 247 31.91 0.44 -8.42
CA VAL A 247 30.47 0.14 -8.41
C VAL A 247 30.15 -1.09 -9.27
N ASN A 248 30.75 -1.19 -10.45
CA ASN A 248 30.57 -2.33 -11.34
C ASN A 248 31.16 -3.64 -10.79
N ALA A 249 32.27 -3.58 -10.04
CA ALA A 249 32.86 -4.75 -9.39
C ALA A 249 31.96 -5.29 -8.27
N LEU A 250 31.24 -4.40 -7.58
CA LEU A 250 30.34 -4.72 -6.46
C LEU A 250 28.91 -5.08 -6.92
N SER A 251 28.78 -5.90 -7.95
CA SER A 251 27.50 -6.27 -8.57
C SER A 251 26.45 -6.93 -7.64
N ASP A 252 26.87 -7.57 -6.54
CA ASP A 252 25.94 -8.13 -5.55
C ASP A 252 25.29 -7.04 -4.69
N VAL A 253 25.99 -5.91 -4.52
CA VAL A 253 25.53 -4.71 -3.79
C VAL A 253 24.76 -3.78 -4.73
N PHE A 254 25.36 -3.44 -5.89
CA PHE A 254 24.77 -2.56 -6.90
C PHE A 254 24.07 -3.38 -7.97
N GLN A 255 22.85 -3.80 -7.65
CA GLN A 255 22.05 -4.65 -8.51
C GLN A 255 21.37 -3.87 -9.64
N LYS A 256 21.16 -4.55 -10.77
CA LYS A 256 20.41 -4.00 -11.90
C LYS A 256 18.96 -3.71 -11.50
N SER A 257 18.43 -2.60 -11.98
CA SER A 257 17.03 -2.24 -11.83
C SER A 257 16.14 -3.34 -12.45
N SER A 258 15.34 -4.00 -11.62
CA SER A 258 14.31 -4.95 -12.05
C SER A 258 13.07 -4.22 -12.57
N SER A 259 13.25 -3.28 -13.50
CA SER A 259 12.14 -2.49 -14.08
C SER A 259 11.08 -3.37 -14.72
N SER A 260 11.42 -4.58 -15.19
CA SER A 260 10.46 -5.51 -15.81
C SER A 260 9.51 -6.18 -14.81
N LYS A 261 9.93 -6.48 -13.55
CA LYS A 261 9.03 -7.02 -12.52
C LYS A 261 8.13 -5.95 -11.91
N ASN A 262 8.61 -4.70 -11.87
CA ASN A 262 7.90 -3.57 -11.25
C ASN A 262 7.24 -2.62 -12.26
N SER A 263 7.33 -2.89 -13.58
CA SER A 263 6.67 -2.06 -14.59
C SER A 263 5.16 -2.23 -14.50
N SER A 264 4.47 -1.12 -14.27
CA SER A 264 3.02 -1.02 -14.32
C SER A 264 2.46 -1.02 -15.75
N SER A 265 3.31 -0.91 -16.78
CA SER A 265 2.88 -1.03 -18.19
C SER A 265 2.73 -2.50 -18.58
N LYS A 266 1.50 -2.89 -18.95
CA LYS A 266 1.20 -4.26 -19.36
C LYS A 266 1.86 -4.60 -20.71
N LEU A 267 1.90 -3.64 -21.63
CA LEU A 267 2.45 -3.82 -22.97
C LEU A 267 3.97 -3.95 -22.93
N LEU A 268 4.66 -3.09 -22.18
CA LEU A 268 6.10 -3.16 -22.00
C LEU A 268 6.51 -4.50 -21.37
N ARG A 269 5.75 -4.97 -20.37
CA ARG A 269 5.98 -6.27 -19.74
C ARG A 269 5.73 -7.45 -20.69
N ARG A 270 4.78 -7.33 -21.63
CA ARG A 270 4.50 -8.36 -22.64
C ARG A 270 5.62 -8.45 -23.68
N PHE A 271 6.14 -7.31 -24.13
CA PHE A 271 7.19 -7.27 -25.15
C PHE A 271 8.58 -7.62 -24.59
N ILE A 272 8.99 -6.99 -23.48
CA ILE A 272 10.31 -7.20 -22.88
C ILE A 272 10.37 -8.51 -22.06
N GLY A 273 9.21 -8.99 -21.60
CA GLY A 273 9.10 -10.13 -20.70
C GLY A 273 9.34 -9.76 -19.24
N VAL A 274 9.01 -10.69 -18.33
CA VAL A 274 9.09 -10.52 -16.85
C VAL A 274 10.50 -10.83 -16.31
N SER A 275 11.30 -11.53 -17.10
CA SER A 275 12.65 -11.94 -16.73
C SER A 275 13.55 -11.93 -17.96
N GLN A 276 14.53 -11.02 -17.96
CA GLN A 276 15.49 -10.87 -19.06
C GLN A 276 16.92 -10.72 -18.51
N VAL A 277 17.90 -11.25 -19.25
CA VAL A 277 19.31 -11.31 -18.84
C VAL A 277 19.92 -9.93 -18.56
N ALA A 278 19.38 -8.90 -19.22
CA ALA A 278 19.79 -7.52 -19.04
C ALA A 278 19.26 -6.86 -17.76
N ALA A 279 18.25 -7.41 -17.08
CA ALA A 279 17.61 -6.79 -15.92
C ALA A 279 17.45 -7.70 -14.67
N VAL A 280 17.84 -8.97 -14.76
CA VAL A 280 17.86 -9.89 -13.61
C VAL A 280 19.24 -9.95 -12.96
N ASN A 281 19.28 -10.34 -11.68
CA ASN A 281 20.48 -10.42 -10.85
C ASN A 281 20.64 -11.83 -10.23
N GLY A 282 21.76 -12.07 -9.55
CA GLY A 282 21.97 -13.26 -8.72
C GLY A 282 21.85 -14.60 -9.46
N ALA A 283 21.22 -15.59 -8.82
CA ALA A 283 21.11 -16.96 -9.35
C ALA A 283 20.31 -17.03 -10.67
N GLU A 284 19.26 -16.21 -10.81
CA GLU A 284 18.45 -16.14 -12.03
C GLU A 284 19.30 -15.65 -13.23
N TRP A 285 20.10 -14.60 -13.01
CA TRP A 285 21.04 -14.11 -14.01
C TRP A 285 22.10 -15.16 -14.39
N LYS A 286 22.71 -15.83 -13.40
CA LYS A 286 23.70 -16.89 -13.64
C LYS A 286 23.11 -18.03 -14.48
N LYS A 287 21.88 -18.44 -14.18
CA LYS A 287 21.15 -19.47 -14.95
C LYS A 287 20.97 -19.06 -16.42
N GLN A 288 20.51 -17.83 -16.68
CA GLN A 288 20.33 -17.34 -18.05
C GLN A 288 21.65 -17.20 -18.81
N ARG A 289 22.68 -16.62 -18.18
CA ARG A 289 24.02 -16.51 -18.78
C ARG A 289 24.65 -17.87 -19.08
N LYS A 290 24.39 -18.90 -18.28
CA LYS A 290 24.87 -20.27 -18.56
C LYS A 290 24.38 -20.79 -19.92
N VAL A 291 23.17 -20.44 -20.33
CA VAL A 291 22.59 -20.82 -21.63
C VAL A 291 23.08 -19.90 -22.75
N ILE A 292 23.16 -18.59 -22.48
CA ILE A 292 23.47 -17.57 -23.50
C ILE A 292 24.98 -17.52 -23.83
N ASN A 293 25.86 -17.65 -22.82
CA ASN A 293 27.30 -17.45 -23.01
C ASN A 293 27.94 -18.34 -24.09
N PRO A 294 27.63 -19.64 -24.20
CA PRO A 294 28.19 -20.49 -25.25
C PRO A 294 27.87 -19.98 -26.66
N ILE A 295 26.67 -19.44 -26.88
CA ILE A 295 26.23 -18.90 -28.18
C ILE A 295 27.07 -17.67 -28.54
N PHE A 296 27.37 -16.80 -27.57
CA PHE A 296 28.06 -15.54 -27.83
C PHE A 296 29.59 -15.64 -27.82
N ASN A 297 30.15 -16.66 -27.17
CA ASN A 297 31.60 -16.86 -27.03
C ASN A 297 32.16 -17.94 -27.96
N GLN A 298 31.38 -18.36 -28.97
CA GLN A 298 31.89 -19.24 -30.02
C GLN A 298 32.80 -18.48 -31.00
N THR A 299 33.56 -19.23 -31.79
CA THR A 299 34.32 -18.66 -32.91
C THR A 299 33.36 -18.23 -34.00
N TRP A 300 33.47 -16.98 -34.43
CA TRP A 300 32.59 -16.39 -35.43
C TRP A 300 33.19 -16.48 -36.83
N SER A 301 32.38 -16.86 -37.83
CA SER A 301 32.81 -16.94 -39.24
C SER A 301 32.91 -15.55 -39.85
N THR A 302 34.11 -15.09 -40.18
CA THR A 302 34.32 -13.80 -40.86
C THR A 302 33.61 -13.73 -42.22
N GLU A 303 33.47 -14.87 -42.91
CA GLU A 303 32.76 -14.98 -44.18
C GLU A 303 31.26 -14.63 -44.02
N LEU A 304 30.61 -15.07 -42.94
CA LEU A 304 29.21 -14.75 -42.69
C LEU A 304 28.99 -13.24 -42.53
N PHE A 305 29.84 -12.59 -41.72
CA PHE A 305 29.77 -11.13 -41.53
C PHE A 305 30.13 -10.39 -42.83
N GLY A 306 31.14 -10.89 -43.55
CA GLY A 306 31.58 -10.35 -44.84
C GLY A 306 30.48 -10.38 -45.89
N ASN A 307 29.77 -11.50 -46.03
CA ASN A 307 28.67 -11.64 -46.98
C ASN A 307 27.51 -10.68 -46.68
N CYS A 308 27.17 -10.48 -45.40
CA CYS A 308 26.13 -9.51 -45.03
C CYS A 308 26.59 -8.06 -45.25
N ALA A 309 27.88 -7.77 -45.05
CA ALA A 309 28.44 -6.47 -45.37
C ALA A 309 28.47 -6.23 -46.89
N GLN A 310 28.77 -7.26 -47.68
CA GLN A 310 28.72 -7.18 -49.15
C GLN A 310 27.30 -6.91 -49.64
N ASP A 311 26.29 -7.60 -49.08
CA ASP A 311 24.88 -7.33 -49.39
C ASP A 311 24.53 -5.84 -49.15
N LEU A 312 25.09 -5.22 -48.11
CA LEU A 312 24.90 -3.79 -47.81
C LEU A 312 25.62 -2.90 -48.82
N ILE A 313 26.87 -3.23 -49.17
CA ILE A 313 27.66 -2.49 -50.16
C ILE A 313 26.94 -2.50 -51.51
N ASP A 314 26.49 -3.67 -51.98
CA ASP A 314 25.75 -3.82 -53.24
C ASP A 314 24.49 -2.93 -53.29
N GLU A 315 23.79 -2.78 -52.15
CA GLU A 315 22.63 -1.88 -52.06
C GLU A 315 23.03 -0.41 -52.04
N TRP A 316 24.16 -0.05 -51.43
CA TRP A 316 24.64 1.32 -51.37
C TRP A 316 25.19 1.79 -52.72
N GLU A 317 25.81 0.91 -53.51
CA GLU A 317 26.25 1.21 -54.88
C GLU A 317 25.07 1.63 -55.77
N LYS A 318 23.88 1.04 -55.57
CA LYS A 318 22.64 1.44 -56.28
C LYS A 318 22.12 2.83 -55.85
N MET A 319 22.62 3.33 -54.74
CA MET A 319 22.26 4.62 -54.15
C MET A 319 23.34 5.67 -54.38
N ASP A 320 24.30 5.41 -55.29
CA ASP A 320 25.34 6.38 -55.62
C ASP A 320 24.72 7.74 -56.03
N GLY A 321 25.27 8.80 -55.45
CA GLY A 321 24.77 10.17 -55.57
C GLY A 321 23.43 10.48 -54.89
N LYS A 322 22.83 9.55 -54.13
CA LYS A 322 21.55 9.76 -53.43
C LYS A 322 21.73 9.87 -51.91
N GLU A 323 20.92 10.71 -51.27
CA GLU A 323 20.84 10.76 -49.81
C GLU A 323 20.02 9.60 -49.25
N PHE A 324 20.50 8.98 -48.18
CA PHE A 324 19.77 7.92 -47.46
C PHE A 324 20.06 7.94 -45.95
N LYS A 325 19.17 7.32 -45.17
CA LYS A 325 19.30 7.22 -43.71
C LYS A 325 20.22 6.05 -43.33
N ILE A 326 21.50 6.33 -43.09
CA ILE A 326 22.50 5.31 -42.73
C ILE A 326 22.08 4.41 -41.55
N HIS A 327 21.43 4.98 -40.53
CA HIS A 327 20.99 4.23 -39.35
C HIS A 327 19.98 3.11 -39.70
N ASP A 328 19.12 3.32 -40.69
CA ASP A 328 18.18 2.29 -41.14
C ASP A 328 18.92 1.12 -41.81
N LYS A 329 19.81 1.43 -42.74
CA LYS A 329 20.56 0.43 -43.52
C LYS A 329 21.51 -0.39 -42.63
N ILE A 330 22.16 0.23 -41.65
CA ILE A 330 22.99 -0.49 -40.67
C ILE A 330 22.16 -1.39 -39.74
N LYS A 331 20.98 -0.95 -39.29
CA LYS A 331 20.07 -1.80 -38.49
C LYS A 331 19.63 -3.04 -39.27
N ARG A 332 19.29 -2.89 -40.54
CA ARG A 332 18.91 -3.99 -41.44
C ARG A 332 20.04 -5.01 -41.59
N MET A 333 21.27 -4.55 -41.85
CA MET A 333 22.44 -5.44 -41.92
C MET A 333 22.67 -6.16 -40.59
N THR A 334 22.58 -5.44 -39.47
CA THR A 334 22.77 -6.04 -38.14
C THR A 334 21.73 -7.13 -37.86
N LEU A 335 20.48 -6.91 -38.27
CA LEU A 335 19.42 -7.90 -38.15
C LEU A 335 19.73 -9.15 -38.99
N ASP A 336 20.17 -8.99 -40.24
CA ASP A 336 20.54 -10.10 -41.13
C ASP A 336 21.74 -10.90 -40.60
N VAL A 337 22.77 -10.21 -40.08
CA VAL A 337 23.91 -10.84 -39.41
C VAL A 337 23.44 -11.65 -38.21
N PHE A 338 22.60 -11.08 -37.36
CA PHE A 338 22.10 -11.75 -36.16
C PHE A 338 21.22 -12.95 -36.50
N GLY A 339 20.34 -12.80 -37.50
CA GLY A 339 19.50 -13.87 -38.02
C GLY A 339 20.30 -15.06 -38.51
N LYS A 340 21.26 -14.81 -39.40
CA LYS A 340 22.10 -15.88 -39.96
C LYS A 340 23.02 -16.50 -38.91
N SER A 341 23.67 -15.69 -38.06
CA SER A 341 24.71 -16.18 -37.14
C SER A 341 24.17 -16.89 -35.89
N ILE A 342 23.00 -16.51 -35.38
CA ILE A 342 22.46 -17.02 -34.11
C ILE A 342 21.22 -17.88 -34.31
N PHE A 343 20.36 -17.56 -35.28
CA PHE A 343 19.10 -18.28 -35.51
C PHE A 343 19.12 -19.18 -36.73
N ASP A 344 20.18 -19.13 -37.55
CA ASP A 344 20.24 -19.78 -38.85
C ASP A 344 19.04 -19.39 -39.75
N MET A 345 18.69 -18.09 -39.72
CA MET A 345 17.55 -17.52 -40.44
C MET A 345 17.98 -16.41 -41.39
N GLU A 346 17.48 -16.43 -42.62
CA GLU A 346 17.69 -15.35 -43.59
C GLU A 346 16.57 -14.31 -43.53
N PHE A 347 16.76 -13.21 -42.82
CA PHE A 347 15.77 -12.12 -42.80
C PHE A 347 15.75 -11.27 -44.08
N LYS A 348 16.89 -11.18 -44.79
CA LYS A 348 17.07 -10.43 -46.05
C LYS A 348 16.63 -8.97 -45.94
N SER A 349 16.77 -8.38 -44.76
CA SER A 349 16.33 -7.03 -44.41
C SER A 349 17.08 -5.95 -45.17
N VAL A 350 18.31 -6.22 -45.60
CA VAL A 350 19.11 -5.28 -46.42
C VAL A 350 18.57 -5.20 -47.85
N LYS A 351 18.36 -6.36 -48.50
CA LYS A 351 17.92 -6.48 -49.89
C LYS A 351 16.40 -6.34 -50.07
N ASN A 352 15.63 -6.42 -48.99
CA ASN A 352 14.18 -6.28 -48.99
C ASN A 352 13.74 -5.15 -48.05
N ASP A 353 13.42 -3.99 -48.62
CA ASP A 353 12.93 -2.85 -47.86
C ASP A 353 11.59 -3.14 -47.14
N ASP A 354 10.76 -4.04 -47.69
CA ASP A 354 9.49 -4.51 -47.12
C ASP A 354 9.63 -5.73 -46.17
N SER A 355 10.81 -5.92 -45.58
CA SER A 355 11.04 -6.98 -44.60
C SER A 355 10.04 -6.90 -43.45
N LYS A 356 9.08 -7.84 -43.45
CA LYS A 356 7.97 -7.87 -42.49
C LYS A 356 8.45 -7.89 -41.04
N LEU A 357 9.54 -8.60 -40.75
CA LEU A 357 10.09 -8.70 -39.40
C LEU A 357 10.82 -7.42 -38.96
N TYR A 358 11.53 -6.76 -39.88
CA TYR A 358 12.16 -5.48 -39.59
C TYR A 358 11.11 -4.41 -39.30
N ASN A 359 10.11 -4.29 -40.18
CA ASN A 359 9.03 -3.32 -40.04
C ASN A 359 8.25 -3.57 -38.75
N LEU A 360 7.86 -4.82 -38.47
CA LEU A 360 7.17 -5.17 -37.23
C LEU A 360 7.99 -4.83 -35.97
N TYR A 361 9.28 -5.15 -35.96
CA TYR A 361 10.15 -4.81 -34.83
C TYR A 361 10.24 -3.29 -34.63
N HIS A 362 10.39 -2.54 -35.73
CA HIS A 362 10.54 -1.09 -35.68
C HIS A 362 9.25 -0.40 -35.21
N ASP A 363 8.09 -0.81 -35.74
CA ASP A 363 6.78 -0.28 -35.37
C ASP A 363 6.50 -0.51 -33.88
N ILE A 364 6.74 -1.74 -33.39
CA ILE A 364 6.56 -2.05 -31.97
C ILE A 364 7.48 -1.20 -31.09
N PHE A 365 8.73 -1.00 -31.50
CA PHE A 365 9.69 -0.24 -30.73
C PHE A 365 9.32 1.25 -30.67
N GLU A 366 8.90 1.84 -31.79
CA GLU A 366 8.44 3.24 -31.86
C GLU A 366 7.17 3.46 -31.01
N GLU A 367 6.18 2.56 -31.07
CA GLU A 367 4.96 2.70 -30.26
C GLU A 367 5.21 2.49 -28.75
N LEU A 368 6.18 1.64 -28.39
CA LEU A 368 6.54 1.39 -27.00
C LEU A 368 7.39 2.52 -26.39
N PHE A 369 8.33 3.09 -27.13
CA PHE A 369 9.32 4.04 -26.59
C PHE A 369 9.19 5.47 -27.11
N GLY A 370 8.48 5.69 -28.22
CA GLY A 370 8.25 7.01 -28.84
C GLY A 370 7.26 7.91 -28.11
N HIS A 371 6.63 7.41 -27.03
CA HIS A 371 5.68 8.17 -26.21
C HIS A 371 6.12 8.24 -24.73
N PRO A 372 7.00 9.20 -24.38
CA PRO A 372 7.57 9.32 -23.03
C PRO A 372 6.54 9.46 -21.91
N ILE A 373 5.35 9.99 -22.21
CA ILE A 373 4.29 10.20 -21.23
C ILE A 373 3.79 8.88 -20.60
N TYR A 374 3.80 7.77 -21.35
CA TYR A 374 3.41 6.46 -20.82
C TYR A 374 4.53 5.80 -19.99
N ILE A 375 5.78 6.22 -20.18
CA ILE A 375 6.90 5.80 -19.33
C ILE A 375 6.83 6.52 -17.98
N LEU A 376 6.54 7.82 -18.00
CA LEU A 376 6.40 8.64 -16.79
C LEU A 376 5.11 8.35 -16.03
N PHE A 377 4.01 8.07 -16.74
CA PHE A 377 2.69 7.80 -16.16
C PHE A 377 2.07 6.51 -16.75
N PRO A 378 2.55 5.31 -16.36
CA PRO A 378 2.05 4.06 -16.92
C PRO A 378 0.57 3.79 -16.64
N ILE A 379 -0.02 4.46 -15.64
CA ILE A 379 -1.45 4.36 -15.32
C ILE A 379 -2.34 4.81 -16.49
N LEU A 380 -1.83 5.69 -17.37
CA LEU A 380 -2.55 6.17 -18.54
C LEU A 380 -2.96 5.03 -19.47
N GLU A 381 -2.17 3.94 -19.55
CA GLU A 381 -2.51 2.75 -20.35
C GLU A 381 -3.81 2.06 -19.90
N ASN A 382 -4.21 2.24 -18.65
CA ASN A 382 -5.43 1.66 -18.08
C ASN A 382 -6.64 2.60 -18.16
N LEU A 383 -6.46 3.85 -18.61
CA LEU A 383 -7.55 4.81 -18.76
C LEU A 383 -8.17 4.69 -20.16
N PRO A 384 -9.52 4.65 -20.27
CA PRO A 384 -10.20 4.36 -21.54
C PRO A 384 -9.91 5.38 -22.66
N PHE A 385 -9.58 6.62 -22.33
CA PHE A 385 -9.33 7.72 -23.29
C PHE A 385 -7.84 7.95 -23.61
N PHE A 386 -6.92 7.31 -22.87
CA PHE A 386 -5.47 7.46 -23.03
C PHE A 386 -4.80 6.14 -23.43
N LYS A 387 -5.50 5.27 -24.16
CA LYS A 387 -4.88 4.05 -24.66
C LYS A 387 -3.81 4.39 -25.69
N ARG A 388 -2.69 3.68 -25.64
CA ARG A 388 -1.71 3.70 -26.73
C ARG A 388 -2.39 3.29 -28.05
N PRO A 389 -1.89 3.74 -29.21
CA PRO A 389 -2.20 3.14 -30.51
C PRO A 389 -2.10 1.61 -30.41
N GLN A 390 -2.95 0.87 -31.15
CA GLN A 390 -3.00 -0.58 -31.04
C GLN A 390 -1.73 -1.22 -31.63
N LEU A 391 -0.84 -1.67 -30.74
CA LEU A 391 0.22 -2.66 -30.99
C LEU A 391 -0.34 -4.02 -31.40
#